data_AF-A0A1J5PZY7-F1
#
_entry.id   AF-A0A1J5PZY7-F1
#
_cell.length_a   1.000
_cell.length_b   1.000
_cell.length_c   1.000
_cell.angle_alpha   90.00
_cell.angle_beta   90.00
_cell.angle_gamma   90.00
#
_symmetry.space_group_name_H-M   'P 1'
#
loop_
_entity.id
_entity.type
_entity.pdbx_description
1 polymer ?
#
loop_
_entity_poly.entity_id
_entity_poly.type
_entity_poly.pdbx_seq_one_letter_code
_entity_poly.pdbx_strand_id
1 'polypeptide(L)' 'MKTSHKIVLYAALLGLLLLVFALYGRPEFMLSLATQLWGCF' A
#
# COMPACT_ATOMS: atom_id res chain seq x y z
N MET A 1 17.15 1.03 24.15
CA MET A 1 15.77 1.24 23.63
C MET A 1 15.66 2.06 22.33
N LYS A 2 16.69 2.79 21.84
CA LYS A 2 16.52 3.75 20.72
C LYS A 2 16.59 3.16 19.30
N THR A 3 17.33 2.07 19.08
CA THR A 3 17.58 1.54 17.72
C THR A 3 16.52 0.52 17.29
N SER A 4 16.10 -0.39 18.17
CA SER A 4 15.06 -1.39 17.84
C SER A 4 13.71 -0.77 17.47
N HIS A 5 13.29 0.31 18.15
CA HIS A 5 12.04 1.00 17.80
C HIS A 5 12.10 1.61 16.39
N LYS A 6 13.24 2.20 16.01
CA LYS A 6 13.43 2.72 14.65
C LYS A 6 13.39 1.59 13.62
N ILE A 7 14.02 0.46 13.89
CA ILE A 7 13.98 -0.71 13.00
C ILE A 7 12.55 -1.23 12.82
N VAL A 8 11.79 -1.35 13.92
CA VAL A 8 10.39 -1.78 13.87
C VAL A 8 9.53 -0.78 13.08
N LEU A 9 9.73 0.52 13.28
CA LEU A 9 9.03 1.55 12.51
C LEU A 9 9.36 1.47 11.02
N TYR A 10 10.63 1.35 10.64
CA TYR A 10 11.01 1.20 9.24
C TYR A 10 10.49 -0.10 8.62
N ALA A 11 10.53 -1.20 9.36
CA ALA A 11 9.97 -2.48 8.91
C ALA A 11 8.45 -2.38 8.71
N ALA A 12 7.74 -1.71 9.61
CA ALA A 12 6.30 -1.47 9.47
C ALA A 12 6.00 -0.58 8.25
N LEU A 13 6.77 0.50 8.05
CA LEU A 13 6.62 1.38 6.89
C LEU A 13 6.84 0.63 5.58
N LEU A 14 7.88 -0.20 5.54
CA LEU A 14 8.24 -1.00 4.37
C LEU A 14 7.19 -2.09 4.12
N GLY A 15 6.69 -2.74 5.16
CA GLY A 15 5.58 -3.68 5.07
C GLY A 15 4.30 -3.04 4.54
N LEU A 16 3.96 -1.83 5.01
CA LEU A 16 2.81 -1.06 4.50
C LEU A 16 2.99 -0.74 3.01
N LEU A 17 4.19 -0.29 2.61
CA LEU A 17 4.49 0.02 1.23
C LEU A 17 4.35 -1.22 0.34
N LEU A 18 4.93 -2.35 0.76
CA LEU A 18 4.79 -3.62 0.04
C LEU A 18 3.33 -4.06 -0.08
N LEU A 19 2.51 -3.83 0.94
CA LEU A 19 1.08 -4.14 0.89
C LEU A 19 0.35 -3.32 -0.17
N VAL A 20 0.67 -2.03 -0.30
CA VAL A 20 0.12 -1.17 -1.38
C VAL A 20 0.51 -1.71 -2.75
N PHE A 21 1.79 -2.05 -2.95
CA PHE A 21 2.24 -2.63 -4.21
C PHE A 21 1.58 -3.99 -4.51
N ALA A 22 1.35 -4.81 -3.49
CA ALA A 22 0.63 -6.07 -3.64
C ALA A 22 -0.82 -5.86 -4.08
N LEU A 23 -1.50 -4.81 -3.60
CA LEU A 23 -2.84 -4.44 -4.05
C LEU A 23 -2.83 -3.97 -5.50
N TYR A 24 -1.82 -3.21 -5.93
CA TYR A 24 -1.68 -2.77 -7.33
C TYR A 24 -1.43 -3.92 -8.30
N GLY A 25 -0.85 -5.03 -7.83
CA GLY A 25 -0.73 -6.26 -8.60
C GLY A 25 -2.06 -7.02 -8.81
N ARG A 26 -3.17 -6.59 -8.17
CA ARG A 26 -4.49 -7.20 -8.32
C ARG A 26 -5.28 -6.46 -9.41
N PRO A 27 -5.60 -7.09 -10.55
CA PRO A 27 -6.27 -6.41 -11.66
C PRO A 27 -7.67 -5.91 -11.27
N GLU A 28 -8.44 -6.70 -10.51
CA GLU A 28 -9.78 -6.31 -10.04
C GLU A 28 -9.76 -5.08 -9.14
N PHE A 29 -8.74 -4.97 -8.27
CA PHE A 29 -8.57 -3.79 -7.42
C PHE A 29 -8.28 -2.55 -8.26
N MET A 30 -7.39 -2.66 -9.25
CA MET A 30 -7.05 -1.55 -10.15
C MET A 30 -8.25 -1.09 -10.98
N LEU A 31 -9.06 -2.02 -11.50
CA LEU A 31 -10.29 -1.69 -12.23
C LEU A 31 -11.31 -1.01 -11.33
N SER A 32 -11.57 -1.56 -10.14
CA SER A 32 -12.49 -0.94 -9.18
C SER A 32 -12.04 0.47 -8.77
N LEU A 33 -10.75 0.65 -8.51
CA LEU A 33 -10.18 1.95 -8.16
C LEU A 33 -10.33 2.94 -9.32
N ALA A 34 -10.03 2.49 -10.55
CA ALA A 34 -10.20 3.32 -11.74
C ALA A 34 -11.67 3.75 -11.89
N THR A 35 -12.63 2.84 -11.72
CA THR A 35 -14.07 3.17 -11.75
C THR A 35 -14.45 4.15 -10.64
N GLN A 36 -13.88 4.05 -9.44
CA GLN A 36 -14.17 4.99 -8.35
C GLN A 36 -13.61 6.39 -8.60
N LEU A 37 -12.40 6.50 -9.16
CA LEU A 37 -11.75 7.79 -9.42
C LEU A 37 -12.28 8.45 -10.69
N TRP A 38 -12.54 7.66 -11.72
CA TRP A 38 -12.84 8.14 -13.08
C TRP A 38 -14.27 7.87 -13.52
N GLY A 39 -15.07 7.10 -12.79
CA GLY A 39 -16.47 6.84 -13.14
C GLY A 39 -17.40 8.06 -12.99
N CYS A 40 -16.86 9.20 -12.54
CA CYS A 40 -17.54 10.49 -12.49
C CYS A 40 -17.31 11.35 -13.75
N PHE A 41 -16.47 10.91 -14.68
CA PHE A 41 -16.25 11.50 -16.01
C PHE A 41 -16.90 10.62 -17.09
#